data_AF-A0A962AG46-F1
#
_entry.id   AF-A0A962AG46-F1
#
_cell.length_a   1.000
_cell.length_b   1.000
_cell.length_c   1.000
_cell.angle_alpha   90.00
_cell.angle_beta   90.00
_cell.angle_gamma   90.00
#
_symmetry.space_group_name_H-M   'P 1'
#
loop_
_entity.id
_entity.type
_entity.pdbx_description
1 polymer ?
#
loop_
_entity_poly.entity_id
_entity_poly.type
_entity_poly.pdbx_seq_one_letter_code
_entity_poly.pdbx_strand_id
1 'polypeptide(L)'
;METLKTLIKAQIRAHGPMDIGAFMALALGHPTLGYYMTRDPLGAQGDFITSPEISQTFGEMVAVSVIEGWMRGGSMDAHLVEL
;
A
#
# COMPACT_ATOMS: atom_id res chain seq x y z
N MET A 1 -12.81 -5.57 24.20
CA MET A 1 -12.22 -4.67 23.18
C MET A 1 -12.82 -5.00 21.84
N GLU A 2 -13.23 -3.99 21.08
CA GLU A 2 -13.68 -4.17 19.71
C GLU A 2 -12.51 -4.65 18.86
N THR A 3 -12.75 -5.65 18.00
CA THR A 3 -11.74 -6.19 17.09
C THR A 3 -12.29 -6.12 15.67
N LEU A 4 -11.40 -6.10 14.69
CA LEU A 4 -11.82 -6.08 13.28
C LEU A 4 -12.71 -7.29 12.94
N LYS A 5 -12.38 -8.46 13.50
CA LYS A 5 -13.17 -9.68 13.35
C LYS A 5 -14.60 -9.51 13.87
N THR A 6 -14.77 -8.85 15.02
CA THR A 6 -16.10 -8.59 15.60
C THR A 6 -16.89 -7.64 14.71
N LEU A 7 -16.26 -6.58 14.20
CA LEU A 7 -16.87 -5.59 13.31
C LEU A 7 -17.33 -6.23 11.98
N ILE A 8 -16.46 -7.00 11.32
CA ILE A 8 -16.78 -7.68 10.05
C ILE A 8 -17.96 -8.65 10.23
N LYS A 9 -17.96 -9.42 11.33
CA LYS A 9 -19.09 -10.32 11.65
C LYS A 9 -20.40 -9.55 11.84
N ALA A 10 -20.35 -8.38 12.47
CA ALA A 10 -21.54 -7.54 12.64
C ALA A 10 -22.06 -7.03 11.29
N GLN A 11 -21.19 -6.57 10.40
CA GLN A 11 -21.58 -6.13 9.07
C GLN A 11 -22.21 -7.25 8.23
N ILE A 12 -21.63 -8.46 8.26
CA ILE A 12 -22.17 -9.62 7.53
C ILE A 12 -23.56 -10.01 8.05
N ARG A 13 -23.76 -9.96 9.38
CA ARG A 13 -25.08 -10.25 9.97
C ARG A 13 -26.13 -9.22 9.58
N ALA A 14 -25.76 -7.95 9.47
CA ALA A 14 -26.68 -6.85 9.18
C ALA A 14 -27.02 -6.72 7.69
N HIS A 15 -26.06 -6.96 6.80
CA HIS A 15 -26.20 -6.66 5.37
C HIS A 15 -26.10 -7.90 4.45
N GLY A 16 -25.89 -9.09 5.02
CA GLY A 16 -25.69 -10.32 4.27
C GLY A 16 -24.21 -10.57 3.94
N PRO A 17 -23.91 -11.52 3.03
CA PRO A 17 -22.54 -11.85 2.66
C PRO A 17 -21.73 -10.62 2.24
N MET A 18 -20.51 -10.52 2.75
CA MET A 18 -19.56 -9.47 2.38
C MET A 18 -18.71 -9.94 1.19
N ASP A 19 -18.52 -9.07 0.20
CA ASP A 19 -17.61 -9.34 -0.90
C ASP A 19 -16.15 -9.32 -0.42
N ILE A 20 -15.30 -10.04 -1.13
CA ILE A 20 -13.88 -10.16 -0.73
C ILE A 20 -13.16 -8.81 -0.82
N GLY A 21 -13.57 -7.90 -1.70
CA GLY A 21 -12.99 -6.57 -1.84
C GLY A 21 -13.24 -5.71 -0.60
N ALA A 22 -14.49 -5.66 -0.12
CA ALA A 22 -14.86 -4.97 1.11
C ALA A 22 -14.16 -5.57 2.34
N PHE A 23 -14.04 -6.90 2.40
CA PHE A 23 -13.27 -7.56 3.45
C PHE A 23 -11.81 -7.09 3.44
N MET A 24 -11.16 -7.12 2.28
CA MET A 24 -9.75 -6.71 2.15
C MET A 24 -9.55 -5.23 2.44
N ALA A 25 -10.47 -4.36 2.00
CA ALA A 25 -10.43 -2.93 2.31
C ALA A 25 -10.46 -2.67 3.83
N LEU A 26 -11.30 -3.38 4.57
CA LEU A 26 -11.34 -3.29 6.04
C LEU A 26 -10.09 -3.90 6.68
N ALA A 27 -9.67 -5.10 6.24
CA ALA A 27 -8.49 -5.79 6.75
C ALA A 27 -7.21 -4.97 6.62
N LEU A 28 -7.05 -4.28 5.50
CA LEU A 28 -5.84 -3.51 5.20
C LEU A 28 -5.93 -2.07 5.68
N GLY A 29 -7.10 -1.43 5.52
CA GLY A 29 -7.25 0.03 5.63
C GLY A 29 -8.20 0.54 6.71
N HIS A 30 -8.75 -0.31 7.60
CA HIS A 30 -9.58 0.21 8.69
C HIS A 30 -8.78 1.22 9.54
N PRO A 31 -9.30 2.44 9.82
CA PRO A 31 -8.50 3.54 10.37
C PRO A 31 -7.76 3.24 11.69
N THR A 32 -8.34 2.38 12.54
CA THR A 32 -7.77 2.03 13.85
C THR A 32 -7.45 0.55 14.03
N LEU A 33 -7.78 -0.29 13.05
CA LEU A 33 -7.68 -1.76 13.17
C LEU A 33 -7.08 -2.42 11.92
N GLY A 34 -6.85 -1.65 10.86
CA GLY A 34 -6.36 -2.13 9.58
C GLY A 34 -4.86 -2.40 9.65
N TYR A 35 -4.43 -3.41 8.93
CA TYR A 35 -3.05 -3.88 8.93
C TYR A 35 -2.03 -2.76 8.64
N TYR A 36 -2.26 -1.94 7.60
CA TYR A 36 -1.35 -0.85 7.23
C TYR A 36 -1.54 0.43 8.06
N MET A 37 -2.60 0.50 8.88
CA MET A 37 -2.91 1.70 9.67
C MET A 37 -2.36 1.64 11.10
N THR A 38 -2.09 0.43 11.61
CA THR A 38 -1.75 0.24 13.03
C THR A 38 -0.30 -0.18 13.28
N ARG A 39 0.47 -0.46 12.23
CA ARG A 39 1.87 -0.90 12.32
C ARG A 39 2.64 -0.52 11.06
N ASP A 40 3.96 -0.52 11.17
CA ASP A 40 4.85 -0.46 10.01
C ASP A 40 5.28 -1.89 9.64
N PRO A 41 4.81 -2.45 8.51
CA PRO A 41 5.12 -3.81 8.13
C PRO A 41 6.39 -3.93 7.29
N LEU A 42 7.03 -2.81 6.93
CA LEU A 42 8.16 -2.79 5.99
C LEU A 42 9.51 -2.96 6.67
N GLY A 43 10.46 -3.52 5.92
CA GLY A 43 11.86 -3.57 6.29
C GLY A 43 12.29 -4.88 6.95
N ALA A 44 13.58 -4.97 7.31
CA ALA A 44 14.19 -6.21 7.81
C ALA A 44 13.57 -6.75 9.12
N GLN A 45 12.92 -5.88 9.89
CA GLN A 45 12.21 -6.24 11.13
C GLN A 45 10.68 -6.27 10.95
N GLY A 46 10.19 -5.93 9.75
CA GLY A 46 8.79 -5.96 9.40
C GLY A 46 8.33 -7.36 8.98
N ASP A 47 7.07 -7.44 8.55
CA ASP A 47 6.48 -8.67 8.02
C ASP A 47 7.02 -8.99 6.62
N PHE A 48 7.51 -7.98 5.88
CA PHE A 48 8.16 -8.15 4.58
C PHE A 48 9.14 -7.02 4.26
N ILE A 49 10.08 -7.30 3.37
CA ILE A 49 11.05 -6.34 2.85
C ILE A 49 10.76 -6.04 1.37
N THR A 50 10.96 -4.79 0.94
CA THR A 50 10.72 -4.35 -0.44
C THR A 50 12.04 -3.94 -1.12
N SER A 51 12.03 -3.82 -2.45
CA SER A 51 13.24 -3.49 -3.22
C SER A 51 13.93 -2.19 -2.81
N PRO A 52 13.22 -1.07 -2.52
CA PRO A 52 13.84 0.14 -1.98
C PRO A 52 14.63 -0.09 -0.68
N GLU A 53 14.12 -0.95 0.20
CA GLU A 53 14.73 -1.25 1.50
C GLU A 53 15.97 -2.16 1.39
N ILE A 54 16.13 -2.89 0.29
CA ILE A 54 17.26 -3.80 0.08
C ILE A 54 18.49 -3.06 -0.45
N SER A 55 18.29 -2.13 -1.39
CA SER A 55 19.40 -1.46 -2.06
C SER A 55 19.00 -0.14 -2.69
N GLN A 56 19.83 0.90 -2.47
CA GLN A 56 19.70 2.20 -3.13
C GLN A 56 19.70 2.11 -4.65
N THR A 57 20.35 1.08 -5.22
CA THR A 57 20.45 0.89 -6.67
C THR A 57 19.07 0.69 -7.31
N PHE A 58 18.07 0.20 -6.57
CA PHE A 58 16.70 0.15 -7.08
C PHE A 58 16.17 1.55 -7.39
N GLY A 59 16.30 2.50 -6.46
CA GLY A 59 15.88 3.88 -6.66
C GLY A 59 16.67 4.60 -7.76
N GLU A 60 17.97 4.34 -7.84
CA GLU A 60 18.83 4.88 -8.91
C GLU A 60 18.34 4.42 -10.30
N MET A 61 17.99 3.15 -10.45
CA MET A 61 17.50 2.60 -11.71
C MET A 61 16.12 3.13 -12.08
N VAL A 62 15.22 3.32 -11.11
CA VAL A 62 13.93 3.99 -11.34
C VAL A 62 14.16 5.42 -11.81
N ALA A 63 15.06 6.17 -11.18
CA ALA A 63 15.38 7.54 -11.57
C ALA A 63 15.92 7.63 -13.01
N VAL A 64 16.85 6.74 -13.39
CA VAL A 64 17.36 6.67 -14.77
C VAL A 64 16.23 6.44 -15.77
N SER A 65 15.33 5.49 -15.50
CA SER A 65 14.17 5.19 -16.36
C SER A 65 13.22 6.39 -16.50
N VAL A 66 12.91 7.06 -15.39
CA VAL A 66 12.04 8.24 -15.37
C VAL A 66 12.67 9.41 -16.15
N ILE A 67 13.95 9.69 -15.94
CA ILE A 67 14.67 10.77 -16.63
C ILE A 67 14.77 10.48 -18.13
N GLU A 68 15.06 9.24 -18.52
CA GLU A 68 15.12 8.83 -19.93
C GLU A 68 13.77 9.05 -20.62
N GLY A 69 12.68 8.61 -19.99
CA GLY A 69 11.33 8.81 -20.50
C GLY A 69 10.97 10.29 -20.62
N TRP A 70 11.34 11.10 -19.63
CA TRP A 70 11.13 12.55 -19.65
C TRP A 70 11.89 13.23 -20.78
N MET A 71 13.17 12.89 -20.97
CA MET A 71 14.00 13.43 -22.05
C MET A 71 13.44 13.07 -23.43
N ARG A 72 12.97 11.82 -23.61
CA ARG A 72 12.32 11.39 -24.85
C ARG A 72 10.97 12.06 -25.09
N GLY A 73 10.28 12.45 -24.01
CA GLY A 73 9.03 13.20 -24.04
C GLY A 73 9.19 14.68 -24.39
N GLY A 74 10.41 15.15 -24.66
CA GLY A 74 10.68 16.55 -25.02
C GLY A 74 11.02 17.46 -23.84
N SER A 75 11.29 16.88 -22.66
CA SER A 75 11.82 17.60 -21.50
C SER A 75 10.98 18.80 -21.03
N MET A 76 9.65 18.70 -21.17
CA MET A 76 8.71 19.74 -20.72
C MET A 76 8.45 19.64 -19.21
N ASP A 77 7.76 20.62 -18.64
CA ASP A 77 7.33 20.54 -17.24
C ASP A 77 6.56 19.24 -16.97
N ALA A 78 6.94 18.55 -15.89
CA ALA A 78 6.44 17.23 -15.55
C ALA A 78 6.15 17.12 -14.05
N HIS A 79 5.21 16.23 -13.72
CA HIS A 79 4.92 15.84 -12.34
C HIS A 79 5.41 14.40 -12.11
N LEU A 80 6.24 14.21 -11.08
CA LEU A 80 6.60 12.89 -10.59
C LEU A 80 5.58 12.48 -9.52
N VAL A 81 4.91 11.34 -9.72
CA VAL A 81 3.86 10.83 -8.84
C VAL A 81 4.24 9.45 -8.33
N GLU A 82 4.19 9.28 -7.01
CA GLU A 82 4.26 8.00 -6.30
C GLU A 82 2.91 7.81 -5.58
N LEU A 83 2.40 6.58 -5.57
CA LEU A 83 1.06 6.23 -5.06
C LEU A 83 1.11 5.76 -3.60
#